data_AF-A0A3D2KJ38-F1
#
_entry.id   AF-A0A3D2KJ38-F1
#
_cell.length_a   1.000
_cell.length_b   1.000
_cell.length_c   1.000
_cell.angle_alpha   90.00
_cell.angle_beta   90.00
_cell.angle_gamma   90.00
#
_symmetry.space_group_name_H-M   'P 1'
#
loop_
_entity.id
_entity.type
_entity.pdbx_description
1 polymer ?
#
loop_
_entity_poly.entity_id
_entity_poly.type
_entity_poly.pdbx_seq_one_letter_code
_entity_poly.pdbx_strand_id
1 'polypeptide(L)'
;MNRKRSEVKNMLPVQLTYGNEGFKEIKDFLKKNYHEDYTLSIYNNLEQSTIEVICDFDSMMDVILYVTNVEHDFPAWIGVNELSDSYVVGMDFTRGRLHTPSVCEWKDGRLVEK
;
A
#
# COMPACT_ATOMS: atom_id res chain seq x y z
N MET A 1 29.06 -22.82 -0.05
CA MET A 1 28.63 -21.64 0.74
C MET A 1 27.11 -21.67 0.77
N ASN A 2 26.53 -22.27 1.82
CA ASN A 2 25.08 -22.46 1.95
C ASN A 2 24.43 -21.12 2.28
N ARG A 3 23.78 -20.49 1.29
CA ARG A 3 22.70 -19.54 1.61
C ARG A 3 21.61 -20.35 2.27
N LYS A 4 21.49 -20.26 3.61
CA LYS A 4 20.25 -20.63 4.29
C LYS A 4 19.15 -19.86 3.57
N ARG A 5 18.29 -20.57 2.83
CA ARG A 5 16.97 -20.04 2.51
C ARG A 5 16.34 -19.79 3.87
N SER A 6 16.29 -18.54 4.30
CA SER A 6 15.33 -18.13 5.31
C SER A 6 13.99 -18.68 4.85
N GLU A 7 13.28 -19.34 5.76
CA GLU A 7 11.91 -19.74 5.52
C GLU A 7 11.18 -18.50 5.02
N VAL A 8 10.79 -18.50 3.74
CA VAL A 8 9.87 -17.50 3.20
C VAL A 8 8.59 -17.77 3.97
N LYS A 9 8.41 -17.05 5.06
CA LYS A 9 7.15 -17.02 5.78
C LYS A 9 6.21 -16.40 4.75
N ASN A 10 5.39 -17.22 4.09
CA ASN A 10 4.38 -16.73 3.15
C ASN A 10 3.56 -15.66 3.89
N MET A 11 3.92 -14.39 3.74
CA MET A 11 3.18 -13.27 4.27
C MET A 11 2.05 -13.02 3.28
N LEU A 12 1.08 -13.94 3.31
CA LEU A 12 -0.16 -13.79 2.58
C LEU A 12 -0.76 -12.42 2.94
N PRO A 13 -1.38 -11.72 1.98
CA PRO A 13 -2.11 -10.51 2.25
C PRO A 13 -3.11 -10.70 3.39
N VAL A 14 -3.13 -9.73 4.30
CA VAL A 14 -4.08 -9.68 5.42
C VAL A 14 -5.32 -8.96 4.94
N GLN A 15 -6.49 -9.61 5.09
CA GLN A 15 -7.78 -8.99 4.85
C GLN A 15 -8.06 -7.97 5.95
N LEU A 16 -8.59 -6.82 5.57
CA LEU A 16 -8.85 -5.69 6.46
C LEU A 16 -10.34 -5.58 6.79
N THR A 17 -10.61 -5.12 8.01
CA THR A 17 -11.94 -4.68 8.43
C THR A 17 -12.29 -3.35 7.77
N TYR A 18 -13.57 -3.10 7.50
CA TYR A 18 -14.02 -1.83 6.94
C TYR A 18 -13.93 -0.67 7.95
N GLY A 19 -13.76 0.56 7.48
CA GLY A 19 -13.80 1.75 8.34
C GLY A 19 -12.52 1.98 9.15
N ASN A 20 -12.68 2.62 10.31
CA ASN A 20 -11.56 3.02 11.18
C ASN A 20 -10.74 1.85 11.72
N GLU A 21 -11.34 0.67 11.88
CA GLU A 21 -10.59 -0.51 12.35
C GLU A 21 -9.61 -0.98 11.27
N GLY A 22 -9.97 -0.94 9.99
CA GLY A 22 -9.06 -1.25 8.89
C GLY A 22 -7.82 -0.35 8.88
N PHE A 23 -7.98 0.94 9.12
CA PHE A 23 -6.82 1.85 9.22
C PHE A 23 -5.92 1.55 10.42
N LYS A 24 -6.51 1.11 11.54
CA LYS A 24 -5.75 0.66 12.71
C LYS A 24 -4.98 -0.64 12.40
N GLU A 25 -5.62 -1.59 11.73
CA GLU A 25 -4.99 -2.83 11.28
C GLU A 25 -3.83 -2.57 10.31
N ILE A 26 -3.98 -1.65 9.36
CA ILE A 26 -2.90 -1.20 8.47
C ILE A 26 -1.73 -0.63 9.29
N LYS A 27 -2.01 0.27 10.23
CA LYS A 27 -0.97 0.90 11.05
C LYS A 27 -0.22 -0.14 11.89
N ASP A 28 -0.92 -1.11 12.46
CA ASP A 28 -0.32 -2.19 13.23
C ASP A 28 0.46 -3.16 12.33
N PHE A 29 -0.01 -3.41 11.11
CA PHE A 29 0.70 -4.19 10.10
C PHE A 29 2.03 -3.54 9.69
N LEU A 30 2.01 -2.24 9.37
CA LEU A 30 3.20 -1.48 8.99
C LEU A 30 4.24 -1.50 10.12
N LYS A 31 3.82 -1.26 11.36
CA LYS A 31 4.72 -1.32 12.54
C LYS A 31 5.34 -2.70 12.75
N LYS A 32 4.53 -3.77 12.60
CA LYS A 32 4.97 -5.14 12.82
C LYS A 32 5.95 -5.61 11.76
N ASN A 33 5.81 -5.11 10.53
CA ASN A 33 6.62 -5.47 9.38
C ASN A 33 7.50 -4.29 8.94
N TYR A 34 7.98 -3.48 9.88
CA TYR A 34 8.74 -2.26 9.57
C TYR A 34 10.03 -2.57 8.80
N HIS A 35 10.19 -1.89 7.66
CA HIS A 35 11.38 -1.87 6.83
C HIS A 35 11.61 -0.42 6.36
N GLU A 36 12.77 0.14 6.70
CA GLU A 36 13.08 1.56 6.47
C GLU A 36 13.08 1.94 4.99
N ASP A 37 13.58 1.05 4.14
CA ASP A 37 13.75 1.31 2.71
C ASP A 37 12.53 0.91 1.86
N TYR A 38 11.46 0.39 2.47
CA TYR A 38 10.30 -0.07 1.72
C TYR A 38 9.44 1.08 1.22
N THR A 39 8.94 0.95 0.00
CA THR A 39 8.00 1.90 -0.61
C THR A 39 6.55 1.48 -0.38
N LEU A 40 5.60 2.27 -0.90
CA LEU A 40 4.18 1.98 -0.86
C LEU A 40 3.64 1.80 -2.29
N SER A 41 2.91 0.71 -2.49
CA SER A 41 2.18 0.42 -3.72
C SER A 41 0.68 0.39 -3.41
N ILE A 42 -0.12 1.12 -4.18
CA ILE A 42 -1.58 1.09 -4.09
C ILE A 42 -2.11 0.26 -5.27
N TYR A 43 -2.70 -0.88 -4.97
CA TYR A 43 -3.22 -1.81 -5.97
C TYR A 43 -4.71 -1.60 -6.17
N ASN A 44 -5.09 -1.26 -7.40
CA ASN A 44 -6.49 -1.17 -7.81
C ASN A 44 -7.03 -2.58 -8.12
N ASN A 45 -7.90 -3.12 -7.27
CA ASN A 45 -8.41 -4.49 -7.47
C ASN A 45 -9.26 -4.63 -8.73
N LEU A 46 -9.92 -3.54 -9.16
CA LEU A 46 -10.82 -3.57 -10.32
C LEU A 46 -10.05 -3.69 -11.63
N GLU A 47 -8.97 -2.91 -11.78
CA GLU A 47 -8.15 -2.89 -12.99
C GLU A 47 -6.94 -3.83 -12.92
N GLN A 48 -6.64 -4.37 -11.74
CA GLN A 48 -5.47 -5.22 -11.49
C GLN A 48 -4.16 -4.52 -11.84
N SER A 49 -4.06 -3.25 -11.48
CA SER A 49 -2.94 -2.36 -11.79
C SER A 49 -2.57 -1.51 -10.58
N THR A 50 -1.33 -0.99 -10.57
CA THR A 50 -0.71 -0.43 -9.36
C THR A 50 -0.29 1.02 -9.56
N ILE A 51 -0.47 1.84 -8.52
CA ILE A 51 0.27 3.10 -8.34
C ILE A 51 1.47 2.80 -7.44
N GLU A 52 2.68 3.02 -7.97
CA GLU A 52 3.87 3.05 -7.12
C GLU A 52 4.00 4.45 -6.51
N VAL A 53 4.06 4.54 -5.18
CA VAL A 53 4.10 5.81 -4.45
C VAL A 53 5.46 6.01 -3.81
N ILE A 54 6.15 7.06 -4.26
CA ILE A 54 7.35 7.57 -3.64
C ILE A 54 6.94 8.42 -2.44
N CYS A 55 7.11 7.86 -1.24
CA CYS A 55 6.86 8.52 0.03
C CYS A 55 7.75 7.90 1.12
N ASP A 56 7.96 8.61 2.23
CA ASP A 56 8.58 8.03 3.42
C ASP A 56 7.59 7.16 4.21
N PHE A 57 8.12 6.31 5.09
CA PHE A 57 7.31 5.41 5.91
C PHE A 57 6.25 6.15 6.74
N ASP A 58 6.62 7.31 7.29
CA ASP A 58 5.73 8.12 8.13
C ASP A 58 4.54 8.69 7.35
N SER A 59 4.71 8.96 6.05
CA SER A 59 3.66 9.45 5.15
C SER A 59 2.74 8.36 4.59
N MET A 60 3.08 7.07 4.73
CA MET A 60 2.30 5.99 4.10
C MET A 60 0.83 5.98 4.53
N MET A 61 0.56 6.24 5.81
CA MET A 61 -0.82 6.33 6.31
C MET A 61 -1.57 7.51 5.69
N ASP A 62 -0.92 8.65 5.48
CA ASP A 62 -1.53 9.83 4.88
C ASP A 62 -1.85 9.59 3.40
N VAL A 63 -0.96 8.90 2.68
CA VAL A 63 -1.22 8.45 1.30
C VAL A 63 -2.43 7.54 1.25
N ILE A 64 -2.50 6.51 2.10
CA ILE A 64 -3.61 5.55 2.10
C ILE A 64 -4.94 6.28 2.38
N LEU A 65 -4.97 7.15 3.39
CA LEU A 65 -6.15 7.97 3.71
C LEU A 65 -6.53 8.90 2.55
N TYR A 66 -5.55 9.50 1.87
CA TYR A 66 -5.78 10.32 0.69
C TYR A 66 -6.46 9.52 -0.42
N VAL A 67 -5.93 8.34 -0.76
CA VAL A 67 -6.54 7.50 -1.81
C VAL A 67 -7.95 7.07 -1.41
N THR A 68 -8.17 6.64 -0.17
CA THR A 68 -9.53 6.33 0.33
C THR A 68 -10.48 7.50 0.15
N ASN A 69 -10.06 8.71 0.48
CA ASN A 69 -10.89 9.89 0.32
C ASN A 69 -11.13 10.26 -1.14
N VAL A 70 -10.17 10.04 -2.02
CA VAL A 70 -10.29 10.35 -3.46
C VAL A 70 -11.19 9.34 -4.17
N GLU A 71 -11.01 8.05 -3.89
CA GLU A 71 -11.73 6.95 -4.54
C GLU A 71 -13.01 6.54 -3.79
N HIS A 72 -13.28 7.14 -2.63
CA HIS A 72 -14.45 6.88 -1.80
C HIS A 72 -14.61 5.38 -1.46
N ASP A 73 -13.50 4.70 -1.24
CA ASP A 73 -13.47 3.27 -0.90
C ASP A 73 -12.42 2.95 0.16
N PHE A 74 -12.64 1.88 0.91
CA PHE A 74 -11.72 1.47 1.97
C PHE A 74 -10.77 0.37 1.48
N PRO A 75 -9.53 0.33 2.00
CA PRO A 75 -8.62 -0.78 1.75
C PRO A 75 -9.24 -2.12 2.13
N ALA A 76 -9.16 -3.08 1.22
CA ALA A 76 -9.64 -4.44 1.40
C ALA A 76 -8.57 -5.35 2.01
N TRP A 77 -7.30 -5.12 1.67
CA TRP A 77 -6.19 -5.93 2.17
C TRP A 77 -4.86 -5.17 2.16
N ILE A 78 -3.92 -5.64 2.96
CA ILE A 78 -2.53 -5.17 2.97
C ILE A 78 -1.56 -6.35 2.94
N GLY A 79 -0.44 -6.21 2.23
CA GLY A 79 0.61 -7.21 2.14
C GLY A 79 1.99 -6.60 2.02
N VAL A 80 3.00 -7.46 2.01
CA VAL A 80 4.39 -7.12 1.68
C VAL A 80 4.73 -7.79 0.37
N ASN A 81 5.32 -7.04 -0.55
CA ASN A 81 5.96 -7.56 -1.74
C ASN A 81 7.49 -7.48 -1.59
N GLU A 82 8.09 -8.60 -1.18
CA GLU A 82 9.55 -8.72 -1.02
C GLU A 82 10.31 -8.64 -2.36
N LEU A 83 9.65 -8.76 -3.51
CA LEU A 83 10.31 -8.64 -4.81
C LEU A 83 10.55 -7.20 -5.22
N SER A 84 9.68 -6.29 -4.78
CA SER A 84 9.75 -4.85 -5.09
C SER A 84 10.10 -4.01 -3.87
N ASP A 85 10.39 -4.63 -2.72
CA ASP A 85 10.63 -3.96 -1.45
C ASP A 85 9.52 -2.96 -1.13
N SER A 86 8.25 -3.39 -1.20
CA SER A 86 7.10 -2.50 -1.01
C SER A 86 6.00 -3.10 -0.15
N TYR A 87 5.28 -2.24 0.57
CA TYR A 87 3.97 -2.57 1.12
C TYR A 87 2.92 -2.38 0.04
N VAL A 88 2.00 -3.33 -0.08
CA VAL A 88 0.93 -3.27 -1.08
C VAL A 88 -0.40 -3.15 -0.36
N VAL A 89 -1.17 -2.12 -0.68
CA VAL A 89 -2.52 -1.90 -0.16
C VAL A 89 -3.51 -2.03 -1.30
N GLY A 90 -4.40 -3.01 -1.22
CA GLY A 90 -5.40 -3.26 -2.24
C GLY A 90 -6.73 -2.58 -1.92
N MET A 91 -7.30 -1.88 -2.89
CA MET A 91 -8.61 -1.22 -2.78
C MET A 91 -9.26 -1.00 -4.16
N ASP A 92 -10.53 -0.64 -4.19
CA ASP A 92 -11.24 -0.42 -5.46
C ASP A 92 -11.21 1.07 -5.84
N PHE A 93 -10.81 1.37 -7.08
CA PHE A 93 -10.82 2.74 -7.58
C PHE A 93 -12.18 3.02 -8.23
N THR A 94 -13.13 3.51 -7.43
CA THR A 94 -14.53 3.66 -7.86
C THR A 94 -14.84 5.00 -8.54
N ARG A 95 -13.93 5.98 -8.44
CA ARG A 95 -14.12 7.35 -8.97
C ARG A 95 -13.24 7.64 -10.18
N GLY A 96 -12.20 6.85 -10.41
CA GLY A 96 -11.30 7.01 -11.55
C GLY A 96 -10.57 8.36 -11.52
N ARG A 97 -10.28 8.86 -10.32
CA ARG A 97 -9.57 10.14 -10.13
C ARG A 97 -8.07 9.95 -10.11
N LEU A 98 -7.62 8.74 -9.82
CA LEU A 98 -6.24 8.32 -9.93
C LEU A 98 -6.09 7.34 -11.10
N HIS A 99 -4.96 7.43 -11.80
CA HIS A 99 -4.67 6.55 -12.93
C HIS A 99 -3.82 5.36 -12.48
N THR A 100 -4.15 4.18 -13.00
CA THR A 100 -3.37 2.96 -12.84
C THR A 100 -3.12 2.31 -14.21
N PRO A 101 -1.89 1.83 -14.51
CA PRO A 101 -0.67 1.92 -13.71
C PRO A 101 -0.05 3.33 -13.73
N SER A 102 0.60 3.74 -12.65
CA SER A 102 1.34 5.01 -12.60
C SER A 102 2.44 5.01 -11.54
N VAL A 103 3.33 6.00 -11.61
CA VAL A 103 4.29 6.31 -10.54
C VAL A 103 3.97 7.70 -10.02
N CYS A 104 3.68 7.80 -8.73
CA CYS A 104 3.34 9.04 -8.06
C CYS A 104 4.37 9.38 -6.98
N GLU A 105 4.49 10.66 -6.67
CA GLU A 105 5.21 11.16 -5.49
C GLU A 105 4.22 11.84 -4.54
N TRP A 106 4.37 11.59 -3.24
CA TRP A 106 3.62 12.31 -2.22
C TRP A 106 4.21 13.71 -2.03
N LYS A 107 3.45 14.75 -2.38
CA LYS A 107 3.86 16.16 -2.23
C LYS A 107 2.70 17.01 -1.75
N ASP A 108 2.98 17.84 -0.75
CA ASP A 108 2.04 18.86 -0.26
C ASP A 108 0.63 18.29 0.04
N GLY A 109 0.55 17.08 0.59
CA GLY A 109 -0.71 16.44 0.97
C GLY A 109 -1.49 15.81 -0.19
N ARG A 110 -0.87 15.54 -1.35
CA ARG A 110 -1.50 14.88 -2.50
C ARG A 110 -0.52 14.02 -3.30
N LEU A 111 -1.05 13.13 -4.11
CA LEU A 111 -0.29 12.39 -5.12
C LEU A 111 -0.11 13.24 -6.38
N VAL A 112 1.13 13.28 -6.88
CA VAL A 112 1.49 13.91 -8.15
C VAL A 112 2.18 12.88 -9.03
N GLU A 113 1.63 12.63 -10.21
CA GLU A 113 2.21 11.72 -11.21
C GLU A 113 3.57 12.24 -11.71
N LYS A 114 4.53 11.34 -11.91
CA LYS A 114 5.89 11.66 -12.37
C LYS A 114 6.08 11.52 -13.88
#